data_AF-A0A1G3FWM3-F1
#
_entry.id   AF-A0A1G3FWM3-F1
#
_cell.length_a   1.000
_cell.length_b   1.000
_cell.length_c   1.000
_cell.angle_alpha   90.00
_cell.angle_beta   90.00
_cell.angle_gamma   90.00
#
_symmetry.space_group_name_H-M   'P 1'
#
loop_
_entity.id
_entity.type
_entity.pdbx_description
1 polymer ?
#
loop_
_entity_poly.entity_id
_entity_poly.type
_entity_poly.pdbx_seq_one_letter_code
_entity_poly.pdbx_strand_id
1 'polypeptide(L)'
;MVAPDARVRGPRVTDQPIRPAATVILARQTPAGPQILMGMRGASAVFMPSKYVFPGGAVDAADAQVPLARPLAAAQADLLADAPGPQALAAAAIRELWEETGLALGHPGAWPGPVPAGWQGFAARGLCPVADGLRFVFRAITPPGRPRRFDARFFLADATGIAGDLDDFSAACDELSHLHWIGLTEARRLDLPFITEVVLSEVSMILRGGDQPGVPFFDNSTSTPTFRRVMPG
;
A
#
# COMPACT_ATOMS: atom_id res chain seq x y z
N MET A 1 -6.81 -57.07 -18.31
CA MET A 1 -6.43 -56.21 -17.16
C MET A 1 -5.65 -55.04 -17.74
N VAL A 2 -6.32 -53.91 -17.98
CA VAL A 2 -5.73 -52.73 -18.67
C VAL A 2 -5.22 -51.78 -17.59
N ALA A 3 -3.94 -51.43 -17.64
CA ALA A 3 -3.34 -50.44 -16.75
C ALA A 3 -3.98 -49.06 -16.99
N PRO A 4 -4.33 -48.28 -15.95
CA PRO A 4 -4.92 -46.97 -16.15
C PRO A 4 -3.84 -45.95 -16.51
N ASP A 5 -4.17 -45.14 -17.52
CA ASP A 5 -3.40 -44.01 -18.03
C ASP A 5 -2.88 -43.08 -16.94
N ALA A 6 -1.57 -42.81 -17.01
CA ALA A 6 -0.93 -41.71 -16.30
C ALA A 6 -1.40 -40.38 -16.90
N ARG A 7 -2.54 -39.86 -16.39
CA ARG A 7 -2.94 -38.48 -16.65
C ARG A 7 -1.88 -37.53 -16.10
N VAL A 8 -1.20 -36.83 -17.01
CA VAL A 8 -0.33 -35.70 -16.71
C VAL A 8 -1.11 -34.71 -15.85
N ARG A 9 -0.83 -34.69 -14.54
CA ARG A 9 -1.31 -33.62 -13.65
C ARG A 9 -0.60 -32.35 -14.09
N GLY A 10 -1.34 -31.43 -14.71
CA GLY A 10 -0.89 -30.05 -14.87
C GLY A 10 -0.44 -29.47 -13.52
N PRO A 11 0.45 -28.47 -13.51
CA PRO A 11 1.01 -27.94 -12.28
C PRO A 11 -0.11 -27.51 -11.33
N ARG A 12 -0.13 -28.10 -10.13
CA ARG A 12 -1.02 -27.67 -9.04
C ARG A 12 -0.71 -26.19 -8.80
N VAL A 13 -1.64 -25.31 -9.13
CA VAL A 13 -1.65 -23.94 -8.62
C VAL A 13 -1.59 -24.05 -7.10
N THR A 14 -0.46 -23.71 -6.49
CA THR A 14 -0.33 -23.78 -5.04
C THR A 14 -1.23 -22.72 -4.42
N ASP A 15 -2.18 -23.20 -3.62
CA ASP A 15 -3.28 -22.46 -2.98
C ASP A 15 -2.78 -21.61 -1.81
N GLN A 16 -1.80 -20.74 -2.08
CA GLN A 16 -1.31 -19.83 -1.03
C GLN A 16 -2.40 -18.82 -0.66
N PRO A 17 -2.61 -18.58 0.64
CA PRO A 17 -3.60 -17.63 1.10
C PRO A 17 -3.26 -16.24 0.56
N ILE A 18 -4.29 -15.55 0.06
CA ILE A 18 -4.18 -14.15 -0.37
C ILE A 18 -4.37 -13.29 0.87
N ARG A 19 -3.31 -12.59 1.29
CA ARG A 19 -3.36 -11.70 2.46
C ARG A 19 -3.78 -10.29 2.03
N PRO A 20 -4.70 -9.62 2.74
CA PRO A 20 -4.94 -8.20 2.50
C PRO A 20 -3.67 -7.38 2.78
N ALA A 21 -3.43 -6.36 1.97
CA ALA A 21 -2.31 -5.44 2.12
C ALA A 21 -2.73 -3.99 1.82
N ALA A 22 -2.00 -3.05 2.39
CA ALA A 22 -2.21 -1.63 2.18
C ALA A 22 -0.87 -0.93 1.88
N THR A 23 -0.88 -0.03 0.91
CA THR A 23 0.32 0.64 0.39
C THR A 23 0.04 2.12 0.23
N VAL A 24 0.97 2.98 0.61
CA VAL A 24 0.87 4.44 0.49
C VAL A 24 1.81 4.95 -0.60
N ILE A 25 1.24 5.58 -1.62
CA ILE A 25 1.98 6.47 -2.52
C ILE A 25 1.90 7.86 -1.92
N LEU A 26 2.95 8.27 -1.20
CA LEU A 26 3.05 9.61 -0.64
C LEU A 26 3.61 10.55 -1.70
N ALA A 27 2.87 11.60 -2.04
CA ALA A 27 3.23 12.54 -3.09
C ALA A 27 3.44 13.95 -2.54
N ARG A 28 4.42 14.69 -3.07
CA ARG A 28 4.62 16.11 -2.80
C ARG A 28 4.74 16.91 -4.09
N GLN A 29 4.29 18.16 -4.06
CA GLN A 29 4.48 19.08 -5.18
C GLN A 29 5.78 19.87 -5.00
N THR A 30 6.53 20.04 -6.08
CA THR A 30 7.74 20.86 -6.12
C THR A 30 7.72 21.78 -7.35
N PRO A 31 8.56 22.83 -7.41
CA PRO A 31 8.68 23.65 -8.62
C PRO A 31 9.08 22.87 -9.87
N ALA A 32 9.78 21.73 -9.72
CA ALA A 32 10.16 20.84 -10.83
C ALA A 32 9.06 19.83 -11.21
N GLY A 33 7.93 19.83 -10.50
CA GLY A 33 6.82 18.90 -10.67
C GLY A 33 6.60 17.97 -9.47
N PRO A 34 5.63 17.03 -9.57
CA PRO A 34 5.33 16.10 -8.50
C PRO A 34 6.46 15.09 -8.27
N GLN A 35 6.72 14.81 -7.00
CA GLN A 35 7.60 13.74 -6.54
C GLN A 35 6.81 12.75 -5.67
N ILE A 36 7.28 11.51 -5.61
CA ILE A 36 6.73 10.45 -4.75
C ILE A 36 7.83 9.86 -3.87
N LEU A 37 7.45 9.38 -2.70
CA LEU A 37 8.36 8.66 -1.80
C LEU A 37 8.50 7.20 -2.24
N MET A 38 9.74 6.72 -2.37
CA MET A 38 10.05 5.32 -2.65
C MET A 38 11.23 4.84 -1.80
N GLY A 39 11.28 3.54 -1.56
CA GLY A 39 12.41 2.86 -0.92
C GLY A 39 12.74 1.55 -1.63
N MET A 40 13.96 1.06 -1.44
CA MET A 40 14.44 -0.21 -1.97
C MET A 40 14.34 -1.29 -0.90
N ARG A 41 13.68 -2.39 -1.22
CA ARG A 41 13.61 -3.55 -0.32
C ARG A 41 14.99 -4.18 -0.13
N GLY A 42 15.28 -4.60 1.10
CA GLY A 42 16.52 -5.31 1.42
C GLY A 42 16.75 -6.56 0.54
N ALA A 43 18.02 -6.90 0.30
CA ALA A 43 18.39 -8.03 -0.56
C ALA A 43 17.89 -9.40 -0.05
N SER A 44 17.66 -9.52 1.26
CA SER A 44 17.11 -10.71 1.92
C SER A 44 15.58 -10.79 1.91
N ALA A 45 14.89 -9.81 1.31
CA ALA A 45 13.43 -9.78 1.30
C ALA A 45 12.86 -11.00 0.56
N VAL A 46 11.97 -11.74 1.24
CA VAL A 46 11.29 -12.94 0.71
C VAL A 46 10.40 -12.63 -0.51
N PHE A 47 10.06 -11.36 -0.70
CA PHE A 47 9.24 -10.87 -1.80
C PHE A 47 9.86 -9.60 -2.39
N MET A 48 10.17 -9.61 -3.68
CA MET A 48 10.72 -8.47 -4.44
C MET A 48 12.05 -7.89 -3.87
N PRO A 49 13.09 -8.71 -3.65
CA PRO A 49 14.38 -8.22 -3.14
C PRO A 49 15.03 -7.23 -4.11
N SER A 50 15.68 -6.20 -3.56
CA SER A 50 16.40 -5.14 -4.30
C SER A 50 15.54 -4.35 -5.31
N LYS A 51 14.21 -4.43 -5.22
CA LYS A 51 13.27 -3.64 -6.02
C LYS A 51 12.88 -2.37 -5.28
N TYR A 52 12.64 -1.30 -6.03
CA TYR A 52 12.03 -0.10 -5.47
C TYR A 52 10.51 -0.25 -5.39
N VAL A 53 9.97 0.11 -4.23
CA VAL A 53 8.54 -0.01 -3.90
C VAL A 53 8.06 1.23 -3.15
N PHE A 54 6.74 1.37 -3.08
CA PHE A 54 6.08 2.28 -2.16
C PHE A 54 6.03 1.66 -0.75
N PRO A 55 5.99 2.48 0.31
CA PRO A 55 5.77 1.97 1.66
C PRO A 55 4.46 1.21 1.78
N GLY A 56 4.48 0.04 2.41
CA GLY A 56 3.29 -0.78 2.56
C GLY A 56 3.54 -2.25 2.87
N GLY A 57 2.55 -2.84 3.51
CA GLY A 57 2.63 -4.21 3.98
C GLY A 57 1.27 -4.84 4.23
N ALA A 58 1.29 -5.94 4.98
CA ALA A 58 0.10 -6.73 5.22
C ALA A 58 -0.80 -6.05 6.25
N VAL A 59 -2.12 -6.20 6.09
CA VAL A 59 -3.05 -5.79 7.14
C VAL A 59 -2.98 -6.81 8.28
N ASP A 60 -2.83 -6.29 9.50
CA ASP A 60 -2.85 -7.06 10.73
C ASP A 60 -4.22 -6.97 11.40
N ALA A 61 -4.58 -7.99 12.18
CA ALA A 61 -5.88 -8.03 12.85
C ALA A 61 -6.08 -6.84 13.81
N ALA A 62 -5.00 -6.32 14.39
CA ALA A 62 -5.02 -5.17 15.28
C ALA A 62 -5.37 -3.86 14.56
N ASP A 63 -5.12 -3.76 13.25
CA ASP A 63 -5.40 -2.54 12.47
C ASP A 63 -6.89 -2.20 12.47
N ALA A 64 -7.77 -3.20 12.55
CA ALA A 64 -9.22 -3.00 12.66
C ALA A 64 -9.66 -2.33 13.98
N GLN A 65 -8.79 -2.31 14.99
CA GLN A 65 -9.07 -1.73 16.31
C GLN A 65 -8.36 -0.39 16.52
N VAL A 66 -7.58 0.08 15.54
CA VAL A 66 -6.87 1.36 15.63
C VAL A 66 -7.87 2.52 15.52
N PRO A 67 -7.89 3.45 16.48
CA PRO A 67 -8.74 4.63 16.43
C PRO A 67 -8.18 5.64 15.43
N LEU A 68 -8.97 6.00 14.41
CA LEU A 68 -8.62 7.06 13.46
C LEU A 68 -9.23 8.39 13.94
N ALA A 69 -8.40 9.38 14.27
CA ALA A 69 -8.86 10.69 14.71
C ALA A 69 -9.68 11.41 13.62
N ARG A 70 -9.30 11.17 12.36
CA ARG A 70 -10.08 11.53 11.18
C ARG A 70 -10.16 10.30 10.28
N PRO A 71 -11.33 9.68 10.09
CA PRO A 71 -11.46 8.48 9.27
C PRO A 71 -11.35 8.82 7.77
N LEU A 72 -11.28 7.77 6.93
CA LEU A 72 -11.41 7.92 5.48
C LEU A 72 -12.67 8.72 5.12
N ALA A 73 -12.58 9.54 4.08
CA ALA A 73 -13.75 10.16 3.49
C ALA A 73 -14.77 9.09 3.06
N ALA A 74 -16.06 9.35 3.26
CA ALA A 74 -17.14 8.38 3.02
C ALA A 74 -17.07 7.74 1.62
N ALA A 75 -16.87 8.56 0.58
CA ALA A 75 -16.74 8.07 -0.80
C ALA A 75 -15.57 7.09 -1.01
N GLN A 76 -14.48 7.21 -0.23
CA GLN A 76 -13.36 6.26 -0.25
C GLN A 76 -13.66 5.02 0.57
N ALA A 77 -14.37 5.18 1.69
CA ALA A 77 -14.79 4.06 2.53
C ALA A 77 -15.79 3.13 1.81
N ASP A 78 -16.71 3.68 1.02
CA ASP A 78 -17.70 2.91 0.26
C ASP A 78 -17.03 1.99 -0.79
N LEU A 79 -15.94 2.44 -1.41
CA LEU A 79 -15.13 1.63 -2.35
C LEU A 79 -14.37 0.47 -1.66
N LEU A 80 -14.33 0.47 -0.32
CA LEU A 80 -13.55 -0.44 0.52
C LEU A 80 -14.44 -1.24 1.48
N ALA A 81 -15.74 -1.34 1.20
CA ALA A 81 -16.72 -2.00 2.07
C ALA A 81 -16.43 -3.51 2.30
N ASP A 82 -15.73 -4.16 1.36
CA ASP A 82 -15.30 -5.55 1.50
C ASP A 82 -14.28 -5.73 2.64
N ALA A 83 -14.26 -6.92 3.25
CA ALA A 83 -13.24 -7.29 4.23
C ALA A 83 -11.81 -7.06 3.70
N PRO A 84 -10.86 -6.57 4.55
CA PRO A 84 -10.98 -6.36 5.99
C PRO A 84 -11.66 -5.03 6.40
N GLY A 85 -12.23 -4.29 5.45
CA GLY A 85 -12.95 -3.04 5.67
C GLY A 85 -12.08 -1.78 5.62
N PRO A 86 -12.70 -0.60 5.52
CA PRO A 86 -12.00 0.66 5.28
C PRO A 86 -11.09 1.06 6.45
N GLN A 87 -11.52 0.85 7.70
CA GLN A 87 -10.76 1.22 8.89
C GLN A 87 -9.44 0.43 8.99
N ALA A 88 -9.49 -0.89 8.85
CA ALA A 88 -8.31 -1.74 8.92
C ALA A 88 -7.31 -1.42 7.80
N LEU A 89 -7.81 -1.17 6.59
CA LEU A 89 -6.96 -0.79 5.45
C LEU A 89 -6.29 0.57 5.64
N ALA A 90 -7.01 1.56 6.12
CA ALA A 90 -6.45 2.89 6.39
C ALA A 90 -5.42 2.84 7.53
N ALA A 91 -5.72 2.14 8.62
CA ALA A 91 -4.79 1.98 9.73
C ALA A 91 -3.52 1.24 9.30
N ALA A 92 -3.64 0.14 8.55
CA ALA A 92 -2.49 -0.57 8.00
C ALA A 92 -1.64 0.32 7.10
N ALA A 93 -2.26 1.10 6.20
CA ALA A 93 -1.55 2.03 5.32
C ALA A 93 -0.70 3.05 6.13
N ILE A 94 -1.28 3.62 7.18
CA ILE A 94 -0.61 4.61 8.03
C ILE A 94 0.48 3.96 8.88
N ARG A 95 0.21 2.77 9.44
CA ARG A 95 1.19 2.01 10.25
C ARG A 95 2.42 1.68 9.42
N GLU A 96 2.23 1.10 8.23
CA GLU A 96 3.33 0.70 7.36
C GLU A 96 4.15 1.91 6.88
N LEU A 97 3.49 3.02 6.54
CA LEU A 97 4.20 4.28 6.24
C LEU A 97 5.06 4.73 7.43
N TRP A 98 4.50 4.69 8.64
CA TRP A 98 5.23 5.06 9.85
C TRP A 98 6.40 4.13 10.14
N GLU A 99 6.19 2.82 10.12
CA GLU A 99 7.20 1.82 10.44
C GLU A 99 8.35 1.86 9.43
N GLU A 100 8.06 1.92 8.14
CA GLU A 100 9.07 1.83 7.08
C GLU A 100 9.78 3.15 6.78
N THR A 101 9.21 4.30 7.19
CA THR A 101 9.76 5.61 6.80
C THR A 101 9.95 6.58 7.97
N GLY A 102 9.29 6.37 9.11
CA GLY A 102 9.23 7.35 10.20
C GLY A 102 8.33 8.56 9.90
N LEU A 103 7.71 8.65 8.71
CA LEU A 103 6.76 9.72 8.40
C LEU A 103 5.37 9.38 8.94
N ALA A 104 4.74 10.35 9.60
CA ALA A 104 3.49 10.14 10.32
C ALA A 104 2.33 10.91 9.67
N LEU A 105 1.38 10.19 9.06
CA LEU A 105 0.04 10.72 8.75
C LEU A 105 -0.77 10.82 10.05
N GLY A 106 -0.56 11.90 10.78
CA GLY A 106 -1.09 12.07 12.13
C GLY A 106 -1.49 13.50 12.45
N HIS A 107 -2.34 13.65 13.46
CA HIS A 107 -2.73 14.92 14.05
C HIS A 107 -2.32 14.94 15.53
N PRO A 108 -1.85 16.09 16.06
CA PRO A 108 -1.53 16.22 17.48
C PRO A 108 -2.71 15.87 18.38
N GLY A 109 -2.57 14.83 19.21
CA GLY A 109 -3.64 14.32 20.05
C GLY A 109 -3.16 13.24 21.01
N ALA A 110 -3.95 13.00 22.06
CA ALA A 110 -3.71 11.89 22.97
C ALA A 110 -4.32 10.61 22.41
N TRP A 111 -3.51 9.55 22.32
CA TRP A 111 -3.99 8.23 21.89
C TRP A 111 -5.10 7.74 22.83
N PRO A 112 -6.29 7.38 22.33
CA PRO A 112 -7.35 6.91 23.19
C PRO A 112 -7.12 5.44 23.56
N GLY A 113 -6.90 5.18 24.85
CA GLY A 113 -6.76 3.84 25.40
C GLY A 113 -5.40 3.18 25.16
N PRO A 114 -5.33 1.83 25.22
CA PRO A 114 -4.08 1.10 25.01
C PRO A 114 -3.51 1.29 23.60
N VAL A 115 -2.20 1.50 23.51
CA VAL A 115 -1.49 1.64 22.22
C VAL A 115 -1.11 0.25 21.69
N PRO A 116 -1.57 -0.15 20.49
CA PRO A 116 -1.20 -1.43 19.88
C PRO A 116 0.29 -1.50 19.51
N ALA A 117 0.80 -2.72 19.28
CA ALA A 117 2.12 -2.93 18.68
C ALA A 117 2.24 -2.19 17.32
N GLY A 118 3.41 -1.63 17.06
CA GLY A 118 3.69 -0.81 15.86
C GLY A 118 3.34 0.68 16.04
N TRP A 119 2.47 1.02 16.99
CA TRP A 119 1.98 2.37 17.21
C TRP A 119 2.63 3.10 18.38
N GLN A 120 3.46 2.43 19.19
CA GLN A 120 4.06 3.03 20.39
C GLN A 120 4.88 4.29 20.07
N GLY A 121 5.72 4.24 19.04
CA GLY A 121 6.51 5.39 18.61
C GLY A 121 5.64 6.52 18.06
N PHE A 122 4.60 6.18 17.30
CA PHE A 122 3.63 7.13 16.77
C PHE A 122 2.90 7.87 17.90
N ALA A 123 2.36 7.14 18.87
CA ALA A 123 1.66 7.68 20.03
C ALA A 123 2.61 8.48 20.95
N ALA A 124 3.86 8.04 21.12
CA ALA A 124 4.87 8.74 21.93
C ALA A 124 5.23 10.13 21.35
N ARG A 125 5.01 10.36 20.05
CA ARG A 125 5.10 11.68 19.42
C ARG A 125 3.88 12.58 19.70
N GLY A 126 2.91 12.11 20.48
CA GLY A 126 1.67 12.84 20.77
C GLY A 126 0.77 12.95 19.56
N LEU A 127 0.73 11.92 18.72
CA LEU A 127 -0.04 11.89 17.47
C LEU A 127 -1.14 10.82 17.52
N CYS A 128 -2.27 11.11 16.86
CA CYS A 128 -3.31 10.16 16.51
C CYS A 128 -3.43 10.05 14.98
N PRO A 129 -3.62 8.83 14.42
CA PRO A 129 -3.62 8.62 12.97
C PRO A 129 -4.82 9.29 12.29
N VAL A 130 -4.58 9.81 11.08
CA VAL A 130 -5.58 10.47 10.25
C VAL A 130 -5.58 9.89 8.84
N ALA A 131 -6.77 9.57 8.33
CA ALA A 131 -6.99 8.88 7.07
C ALA A 131 -7.86 9.70 6.09
N ASP A 132 -8.32 10.89 6.46
CA ASP A 132 -9.18 11.73 5.64
C ASP A 132 -8.50 12.21 4.34
N GLY A 133 -7.17 12.24 4.31
CA GLY A 133 -6.37 12.53 3.11
C GLY A 133 -6.02 11.32 2.23
N LEU A 134 -6.38 10.10 2.63
CA LEU A 134 -6.07 8.89 1.84
C LEU A 134 -7.11 8.71 0.73
N ARG A 135 -6.64 8.65 -0.53
CA ARG A 135 -7.46 8.31 -1.70
C ARG A 135 -7.12 6.91 -2.18
N PHE A 136 -8.09 6.02 -2.27
CA PHE A 136 -7.92 4.69 -2.85
C PHE A 136 -7.82 4.78 -4.37
N VAL A 137 -6.66 4.40 -4.95
CA VAL A 137 -6.33 4.67 -6.36
C VAL A 137 -6.03 3.43 -7.18
N PHE A 138 -5.76 2.28 -6.56
CA PHE A 138 -5.51 1.03 -7.29
C PHE A 138 -5.68 -0.20 -6.40
N ARG A 139 -6.11 -1.32 -6.98
CA ARG A 139 -6.11 -2.64 -6.32
C ARG A 139 -5.36 -3.67 -7.15
N ALA A 140 -4.56 -4.52 -6.51
CA ALA A 140 -3.86 -5.58 -7.20
C ALA A 140 -3.81 -6.87 -6.38
N ILE A 141 -4.17 -7.99 -7.00
CA ILE A 141 -3.92 -9.31 -6.43
C ILE A 141 -2.66 -9.91 -7.05
N THR A 142 -1.70 -10.34 -6.23
CA THR A 142 -0.48 -11.01 -6.68
C THR A 142 -0.83 -12.27 -7.49
N PRO A 143 -0.22 -12.52 -8.66
CA PRO A 143 -0.48 -13.72 -9.45
C PRO A 143 -0.25 -15.05 -8.69
N PRO A 144 -0.94 -16.13 -9.07
CA PRO A 144 -0.67 -17.46 -8.53
C PRO A 144 0.77 -17.92 -8.78
N GLY A 145 1.25 -18.88 -7.96
CA GLY A 145 2.61 -19.43 -8.07
C GLY A 145 3.72 -18.58 -7.46
N ARG A 146 3.39 -17.44 -6.85
CA ARG A 146 4.33 -16.65 -6.04
C ARG A 146 4.43 -17.21 -4.61
N PRO A 147 5.60 -17.07 -3.93
CA PRO A 147 5.80 -17.59 -2.58
C PRO A 147 5.03 -16.82 -1.50
N ARG A 148 4.51 -15.63 -1.84
CA ARG A 148 3.55 -14.86 -1.06
C ARG A 148 2.55 -14.22 -2.01
N ARG A 149 1.28 -14.12 -1.60
CA ARG A 149 0.22 -13.45 -2.35
C ARG A 149 -0.48 -12.40 -1.51
N PHE A 150 -0.68 -11.24 -2.10
CA PHE A 150 -1.35 -10.11 -1.47
C PHE A 150 -2.54 -9.64 -2.31
N ASP A 151 -3.56 -9.11 -1.65
CA ASP A 151 -4.61 -8.30 -2.24
C ASP A 151 -4.41 -6.85 -1.78
N ALA A 152 -3.52 -6.15 -2.49
CA ALA A 152 -3.01 -4.85 -2.12
C ALA A 152 -3.96 -3.72 -2.53
N ARG A 153 -4.31 -2.85 -1.58
CA ARG A 153 -4.94 -1.55 -1.84
C ARG A 153 -3.87 -0.47 -1.81
N PHE A 154 -3.82 0.33 -2.86
CA PHE A 154 -2.91 1.45 -2.98
C PHE A 154 -3.66 2.74 -2.69
N PHE A 155 -3.11 3.54 -1.79
CA PHE A 155 -3.64 4.82 -1.38
C PHE A 155 -2.69 5.93 -1.82
N LEU A 156 -3.21 6.96 -2.48
CA LEU A 156 -2.49 8.20 -2.72
C LEU A 156 -2.73 9.14 -1.53
N ALA A 157 -1.66 9.75 -1.02
CA ALA A 157 -1.70 10.73 0.05
C ALA A 157 -0.84 11.95 -0.31
N ASP A 158 -1.26 13.14 0.10
CA ASP A 158 -0.46 14.36 -0.01
C ASP A 158 0.48 14.48 1.20
N ALA A 159 1.76 14.77 0.93
CA ALA A 159 2.80 14.92 1.94
C ALA A 159 2.52 16.07 2.92
N THR A 160 1.70 17.05 2.56
CA THR A 160 1.23 18.10 3.49
C THR A 160 0.44 17.55 4.68
N GLY A 161 -0.04 16.30 4.61
CA GLY A 161 -0.65 15.59 5.72
C GLY A 161 0.32 15.00 6.74
N ILE A 162 1.64 15.04 6.49
CA ILE A 162 2.65 14.50 7.40
C ILE A 162 2.92 15.44 8.58
N ALA A 163 2.99 14.87 9.77
CA ALA A 163 3.43 15.54 10.99
C ALA A 163 4.96 15.42 11.16
N GLY A 164 5.69 16.48 10.81
CA GLY A 164 7.14 16.58 11.00
C GLY A 164 7.87 17.02 9.73
N ASP A 165 9.18 16.78 9.73
CA ASP A 165 10.02 17.00 8.55
C ASP A 165 9.81 15.87 7.53
N LEU A 166 9.61 16.24 6.26
CA LEU A 166 9.38 15.30 5.15
C LEU A 166 10.64 14.56 4.70
N ASP A 167 11.81 15.07 5.08
CA ASP A 167 13.10 14.52 4.70
C ASP A 167 13.82 13.86 5.90
N ASP A 168 13.15 13.76 7.06
CA ASP A 168 13.64 13.03 8.24
C ASP A 168 13.10 11.59 8.27
N PHE A 169 13.96 10.65 7.89
CA PHE A 169 13.70 9.21 7.93
C PHE A 169 14.41 8.51 9.11
N SER A 170 14.87 9.26 10.12
CA SER A 170 15.67 8.70 11.23
C SER A 170 14.93 7.67 12.09
N ALA A 171 13.59 7.69 12.05
CA ALA A 171 12.73 6.73 12.74
C ALA A 171 12.31 5.52 11.87
N ALA A 172 12.78 5.43 10.61
CA ALA A 172 12.49 4.30 9.74
C ALA A 172 13.11 2.99 10.25
N CYS A 173 12.40 1.87 10.05
CA CYS A 173 12.96 0.54 10.26
C CYS A 173 13.87 0.10 9.10
N ASP A 174 14.59 -1.00 9.27
CA ASP A 174 15.56 -1.51 8.28
C ASP A 174 14.91 -2.23 7.07
N GLU A 175 13.58 -2.25 6.94
CA GLU A 175 12.90 -2.97 5.85
C GLU A 175 13.12 -2.30 4.49
N LEU A 176 13.09 -0.97 4.45
CA LEU A 176 13.38 -0.16 3.28
C LEU A 176 14.69 0.59 3.45
N SER A 177 15.55 0.44 2.46
CA SER A 177 16.79 1.22 2.31
C SER A 177 16.63 2.24 1.19
N HIS A 178 17.53 3.21 1.09
CA HIS A 178 17.50 4.23 0.03
C HIS A 178 16.15 4.96 -0.08
N LEU A 179 15.54 5.31 1.05
CA LEU A 179 14.35 6.15 1.08
C LEU A 179 14.68 7.51 0.45
N HIS A 180 13.90 7.91 -0.54
CA HIS A 180 14.07 9.22 -1.18
C HIS A 180 12.81 9.65 -1.92
N TRP A 181 12.69 10.96 -2.10
CA TRP A 181 11.71 11.58 -2.98
C TRP A 181 12.22 11.57 -4.41
N ILE A 182 11.41 11.06 -5.34
CA ILE A 182 11.78 10.92 -6.75
C ILE A 182 10.68 11.45 -7.67
N GLY A 183 11.07 12.14 -8.75
CA GLY A 183 10.15 12.60 -9.78
C GLY A 183 9.49 11.44 -10.52
N LEU A 184 8.27 11.64 -11.02
CA LEU A 184 7.50 10.58 -11.70
C LEU A 184 8.20 10.01 -12.95
N THR A 185 9.00 10.83 -13.64
CA THR A 185 9.74 10.40 -14.84
C THR A 185 10.96 9.56 -14.47
N GLU A 186 11.66 9.97 -13.42
CA GLU A 186 12.85 9.30 -12.89
C GLU A 186 12.47 7.97 -12.22
N ALA A 187 11.34 7.92 -11.49
CA ALA A 187 10.84 6.72 -10.84
C ALA A 187 10.66 5.56 -11.83
N ARG A 188 10.21 5.84 -13.06
CA ARG A 188 10.07 4.84 -14.14
C ARG A 188 11.39 4.21 -14.61
N ARG A 189 12.53 4.80 -14.25
CA ARG A 189 13.86 4.29 -14.60
C ARG A 189 14.44 3.37 -13.52
N LEU A 190 13.79 3.30 -12.36
CA LEU A 190 14.16 2.37 -11.29
C LEU A 190 13.79 0.94 -11.69
N ASP A 191 14.41 -0.03 -11.01
CA ASP A 191 14.04 -1.43 -11.14
C ASP A 191 12.75 -1.71 -10.35
N LEU A 192 11.61 -1.57 -11.03
CA LEU A 192 10.28 -1.65 -10.45
C LEU A 192 9.63 -3.02 -10.70
N PRO A 193 8.80 -3.50 -9.77
CA PRO A 193 7.84 -4.54 -10.09
C PRO A 193 6.83 -4.05 -11.14
N PHE A 194 6.43 -4.92 -12.07
CA PHE A 194 5.43 -4.60 -13.11
C PHE A 194 4.18 -3.89 -12.55
N ILE A 195 3.64 -4.37 -11.43
CA ILE A 195 2.45 -3.76 -10.84
C ILE A 195 2.70 -2.33 -10.35
N THR A 196 3.91 -2.05 -9.86
CA THR A 196 4.33 -0.72 -9.43
C THR A 196 4.42 0.23 -10.62
N GLU A 197 4.87 -0.22 -11.79
CA GLU A 197 4.87 0.58 -13.03
C GLU A 197 3.44 0.96 -13.48
N VAL A 198 2.50 0.01 -13.38
CA VAL A 198 1.09 0.24 -13.70
C VAL A 198 0.48 1.26 -12.74
N VAL A 199 0.69 1.07 -11.43
CA VAL A 199 0.22 2.02 -10.39
C VAL A 199 0.83 3.41 -10.61
N LEU A 200 2.13 3.49 -10.92
CA LEU A 200 2.81 4.76 -11.19
C LEU A 200 2.20 5.51 -12.37
N SER A 201 1.73 4.78 -13.39
CA SER A 201 1.05 5.37 -14.55
C SER A 201 -0.31 5.96 -14.17
N GLU A 202 -1.11 5.25 -13.37
CA GLU A 202 -2.38 5.76 -12.83
C GLU A 202 -2.18 6.98 -11.94
N VAL A 203 -1.24 6.91 -10.99
CA VAL A 203 -0.92 8.04 -10.10
C VAL A 203 -0.41 9.25 -10.88
N SER A 204 0.39 9.04 -11.93
CA SER A 204 0.87 10.14 -12.77
C SER A 204 -0.27 10.87 -13.47
N MET A 205 -1.33 10.16 -13.87
CA MET A 205 -2.52 10.76 -14.46
C MET A 205 -3.28 11.60 -13.44
N ILE A 206 -3.51 11.05 -12.24
CA ILE A 206 -4.20 11.72 -11.14
C ILE A 206 -3.48 13.01 -10.73
N LEU A 207 -2.16 12.95 -10.54
CA LEU A 207 -1.35 14.10 -10.12
C LEU A 207 -1.28 15.20 -11.18
N ARG A 208 -1.65 14.91 -12.44
CA ARG A 208 -1.78 15.89 -13.53
C ARG A 208 -3.19 16.45 -13.67
N GLY A 209 -4.07 16.18 -12.71
CA GLY A 209 -5.48 16.61 -12.74
C GLY A 209 -6.39 15.74 -13.61
N GLY A 210 -5.93 14.55 -14.00
CA GLY A 210 -6.77 13.59 -14.71
C GLY A 210 -7.85 13.00 -13.81
N ASP A 211 -9.00 12.68 -14.41
CA ASP A 211 -10.06 11.94 -13.75
C ASP A 211 -9.74 10.44 -13.70
N GLN A 212 -10.24 9.75 -12.67
CA GLN A 212 -10.12 8.30 -12.51
C GLN A 212 -11.50 7.71 -12.21
N PRO A 213 -12.28 7.33 -13.24
CA PRO A 213 -13.65 6.86 -13.04
C PRO A 213 -13.66 5.46 -12.41
N GLY A 214 -13.83 5.38 -11.09
CA GLY A 214 -13.67 4.13 -10.34
C GLY A 214 -12.20 3.70 -10.21
N VAL A 215 -11.93 2.70 -9.36
CA VAL A 215 -10.57 2.30 -9.00
C VAL A 215 -10.12 1.11 -9.86
N PRO A 216 -9.06 1.24 -10.68
CA PRO A 216 -8.51 0.12 -11.44
C PRO A 216 -8.11 -1.04 -10.53
N PHE A 217 -8.44 -2.25 -10.97
CA PHE A 217 -8.20 -3.47 -10.23
C PHE A 217 -7.63 -4.54 -11.16
N PHE A 218 -6.36 -4.87 -10.92
CA PHE A 218 -5.71 -6.03 -11.51
C PHE A 218 -5.95 -7.29 -10.65
N ASP A 219 -6.94 -8.08 -11.04
CA ASP A 219 -7.43 -9.21 -10.27
C ASP A 219 -6.85 -10.53 -10.81
N ASN A 220 -5.91 -11.08 -10.04
CA ASN A 220 -5.36 -12.41 -10.26
C ASN A 220 -5.82 -13.42 -9.19
N SER A 221 -6.98 -13.21 -8.55
CA SER A 221 -7.52 -14.14 -7.54
C SER A 221 -7.70 -15.55 -8.08
N THR A 222 -8.03 -15.68 -9.37
CA THR A 222 -8.18 -16.95 -10.09
C THR A 222 -6.98 -17.22 -11.02
N SER A 223 -7.00 -18.36 -11.72
CA SER A 223 -5.99 -18.69 -12.75
C SER A 223 -6.05 -17.80 -13.99
N THR A 224 -7.13 -17.05 -14.18
CA THR A 224 -7.34 -16.16 -15.32
C THR A 224 -7.22 -14.71 -14.85
N PRO A 225 -6.15 -13.99 -15.20
CA PRO A 225 -6.01 -12.57 -14.91
C PRO A 225 -7.16 -11.77 -15.50
N THR A 226 -7.74 -10.87 -14.70
CA THR A 226 -8.76 -9.92 -15.19
C THR A 226 -8.40 -8.50 -14.78
N PHE A 227 -8.71 -7.55 -15.66
CA PHE A 227 -8.64 -6.13 -15.35
C PHE A 227 -10.07 -5.60 -15.23
N ARG A 228 -10.41 -5.06 -14.07
CA ARG A 228 -11.73 -4.50 -13.77
C ARG A 228 -11.61 -3.16 -13.05
N ARG A 229 -12.74 -2.52 -12.78
CA ARG A 229 -12.80 -1.31 -11.96
C ARG A 229 -13.70 -1.56 -10.76
N VAL A 230 -13.25 -1.12 -9.57
CA VAL A 230 -14.10 -1.01 -8.38
C VAL A 230 -14.91 0.27 -8.56
N MET A 231 -16.22 0.13 -8.56
CA MET A 231 -17.15 1.24 -8.70
C MET A 231 -17.74 1.58 -7.33
N PRO A 232 -18.13 2.85 -7.09
CA PRO A 232 -18.98 3.18 -5.96
C PRO A 232 -20.28 2.35 -6.00
N GLY A 233 -20.78 1.97 -4.82
CA GLY A 233 -22.05 1.27 -4.67
C GLY A 233 -23.26 2.14 -4.99
#